data_AF-A0A1Q3PQH2-F1
#
_entry.id   AF-A0A1Q3PQH2-F1
#
_cell.length_a   1.000
_cell.length_b   1.000
_cell.length_c   1.000
_cell.angle_alpha   90.00
_cell.angle_beta   90.00
_cell.angle_gamma   90.00
#
_symmetry.space_group_name_H-M   'P 1'
#
loop_
_entity.id
_entity.type
_entity.pdbx_description
1 polymer ?
#
loop_
_entity_poly.entity_id
_entity_poly.type
_entity_poly.pdbx_seq_one_letter_code
_entity_poly.pdbx_strand_id
1 'polypeptide(L)'
;MKKVAEFFSSEKVILSVYVLLSIIIAIQHYLGGPLKYNNFQIFRAALSHLAAHQNLHQPYPAEYFDLFLYNPTFCVFFAPFSLLPVPASLVLWLVSCSLALFYAIRSLPLRYAEKVLFWWFILFELVTSLHGQQTNPLIAACGLYTFTLLEQGKTRWAALFPLIAFCIKGYGLIYAGLFLFYPRKGQYVGYSVLWALVLALLPLPVTGLDYFTQVYKDWYGILLADHAVNYGFSIMGLFKIWFPPFSPDDVTKVQIAGVALFGITWLLCFFRKQYLALEGRLLLLAYASLWVILFNHAAESPTYVIAVAGVVLFYIVNKHRLAPWATILLVLVFVLCILAPTDIYPPQLRHNFFEPYLIKVIPCLLVWLVLQIKLLLHQHEN
;
A
#
# COMPACT_ATOMS: atom_id res chain seq x y z
N MET A 1 -34.50 -1.21 11.03
CA MET A 1 -33.53 -0.77 10.02
C MET A 1 -32.71 0.45 10.46
N LYS A 2 -33.31 1.58 10.89
CA LYS A 2 -32.57 2.79 11.30
C LYS A 2 -31.55 2.58 12.43
N LYS A 3 -31.94 1.92 13.53
CA LYS A 3 -31.04 1.58 14.65
C LYS A 3 -29.84 0.70 14.25
N VAL A 4 -30.04 -0.19 13.26
CA VAL A 4 -28.97 -1.07 12.75
C VAL A 4 -27.98 -0.27 11.93
N ALA A 5 -28.45 0.58 11.02
CA ALA A 5 -27.59 1.48 10.25
C ALA A 5 -26.80 2.43 11.16
N GLU A 6 -27.43 2.97 12.21
CA GLU A 6 -26.76 3.81 13.21
C GLU A 6 -25.66 3.05 13.95
N PHE A 7 -25.91 1.79 14.35
CA PHE A 7 -24.92 0.94 15.01
C PHE A 7 -23.69 0.69 14.12
N PHE A 8 -23.89 0.23 12.88
CA PHE A 8 -22.79 -0.04 11.95
C PHE A 8 -22.11 1.22 11.41
N SER A 9 -22.75 2.39 11.56
CA SER A 9 -22.12 3.67 11.24
C SER A 9 -21.35 4.27 12.42
N SER A 10 -21.35 3.65 13.59
CA SER A 10 -20.62 4.15 14.77
C SER A 10 -19.11 3.93 14.63
N GLU A 11 -18.32 5.00 14.69
CA GLU A 11 -16.85 4.93 14.61
C GLU A 11 -16.26 3.96 15.64
N LYS A 12 -16.83 3.94 16.87
CA LYS A 12 -16.41 3.02 17.93
C LYS A 12 -16.63 1.56 17.56
N VAL A 13 -17.76 1.24 16.92
CA VAL A 13 -18.07 -0.13 16.48
C VAL A 13 -17.11 -0.56 15.38
N ILE A 14 -16.86 0.31 14.40
CA ILE A 14 -15.93 0.04 13.30
C ILE A 14 -14.51 -0.17 13.84
N LEU A 15 -14.04 0.72 14.72
CA LEU A 15 -12.73 0.59 15.36
C LEU A 15 -12.59 -0.72 16.14
N SER A 16 -13.60 -1.08 16.94
CA SER A 16 -13.63 -2.35 17.66
C SER A 16 -13.51 -3.54 16.71
N VAL A 17 -14.21 -3.52 15.57
CA VAL A 17 -14.10 -4.60 14.57
C VAL A 17 -12.69 -4.70 14.00
N TYR A 18 -12.05 -3.58 13.67
CA TYR A 18 -10.66 -3.56 13.17
C TYR A 18 -9.68 -4.18 14.18
N VAL A 19 -9.79 -3.77 15.45
CA VAL A 19 -8.93 -4.27 16.54
C VAL A 19 -9.20 -5.75 16.82
N LEU A 20 -10.47 -6.14 16.97
CA LEU A 20 -10.85 -7.53 17.27
C LEU A 20 -10.41 -8.49 16.17
N LEU A 21 -10.62 -8.14 14.90
CA LEU A 21 -10.17 -8.98 13.78
C LEU A 21 -8.64 -9.12 13.76
N SER A 22 -7.90 -8.04 14.05
CA SER A 22 -6.44 -8.10 14.13
C SER A 22 -5.95 -9.04 15.24
N ILE A 23 -6.59 -9.00 16.41
CA ILE A 23 -6.30 -9.89 17.54
C ILE A 23 -6.62 -11.34 17.18
N ILE A 24 -7.81 -11.60 16.61
CA ILE A 24 -8.23 -12.95 16.22
C ILE A 24 -7.25 -13.54 15.19
N ILE A 25 -6.89 -12.78 14.16
CA ILE A 25 -5.95 -13.22 13.11
C ILE A 25 -4.57 -13.50 13.73
N ALA A 26 -4.07 -12.65 14.62
CA ALA A 26 -2.80 -12.87 15.31
C ALA A 26 -2.81 -14.18 16.12
N ILE A 27 -3.89 -14.43 16.89
CA ILE A 27 -4.04 -15.65 17.68
C ILE A 27 -4.09 -16.89 16.76
N GLN A 28 -4.88 -16.84 15.69
CA GLN A 28 -4.99 -17.95 14.72
C GLN A 28 -3.64 -18.32 14.13
N HIS A 29 -2.87 -17.34 13.69
CA HIS A 29 -1.55 -17.57 13.10
C HIS A 29 -0.54 -18.06 14.12
N TYR A 30 -0.53 -17.49 15.33
CA TYR A 30 0.34 -17.96 16.40
C TYR A 30 0.08 -19.45 16.73
N LEU A 31 -1.20 -19.83 16.89
CA LEU A 31 -1.60 -21.22 17.16
C LEU A 31 -1.32 -22.16 15.98
N GLY A 32 -1.34 -21.64 14.75
CA GLY A 32 -0.99 -22.39 13.54
C GLY A 32 0.51 -22.66 13.37
N GLY A 33 1.35 -22.10 14.24
CA GLY A 33 2.80 -22.34 14.28
C GLY A 33 3.64 -21.43 13.39
N PRO A 34 4.98 -21.44 13.56
CA PRO A 34 5.94 -20.53 12.92
C PRO A 34 5.74 -20.32 11.41
N LEU A 35 5.44 -21.39 10.67
CA LEU A 35 5.28 -21.35 9.21
C LEU A 35 4.09 -20.47 8.76
N LYS A 36 3.13 -20.20 9.63
CA LYS A 36 1.92 -19.42 9.33
C LYS A 36 2.14 -17.91 9.41
N TYR A 37 3.21 -17.45 10.07
CA TYR A 37 3.52 -16.03 10.23
C TYR A 37 4.94 -15.67 9.73
N ASN A 38 5.35 -16.28 8.62
CA ASN A 38 6.70 -16.15 8.07
C ASN A 38 7.17 -14.70 7.86
N ASN A 39 6.35 -13.87 7.21
CA ASN A 39 6.68 -12.45 6.98
C ASN A 39 6.97 -11.70 8.29
N PHE A 40 6.19 -11.98 9.33
CA PHE A 40 6.42 -11.38 10.64
C PHE A 40 7.75 -11.85 11.25
N GLN A 41 8.17 -13.10 11.04
CA GLN A 41 9.47 -13.59 11.52
C GLN A 41 10.63 -12.89 10.82
N ILE A 42 10.55 -12.70 9.50
CA ILE A 42 11.53 -11.92 8.72
C ILE A 42 11.71 -10.52 9.35
N PHE A 43 10.60 -9.82 9.62
CA PHE A 43 10.66 -8.47 10.19
C PHE A 43 11.22 -8.48 11.62
N ARG A 44 10.82 -9.47 12.41
CA ARG A 44 11.22 -9.61 13.80
C ARG A 44 12.72 -9.88 13.96
N ALA A 45 13.27 -10.79 13.16
CA ALA A 45 14.68 -11.19 13.20
C ALA A 45 15.64 -10.08 12.72
N ALA A 46 15.15 -9.17 11.87
CA ALA A 46 15.98 -8.15 11.25
C ALA A 46 16.71 -7.24 12.26
N LEU A 47 16.11 -6.94 13.43
CA LEU A 47 16.79 -6.15 14.45
C LEU A 47 17.98 -6.90 15.07
N SER A 48 17.82 -8.20 15.37
CA SER A 48 18.90 -9.00 15.95
C SER A 48 20.03 -9.23 14.95
N HIS A 49 19.71 -9.47 13.67
CA HIS A 49 20.73 -9.57 12.62
C HIS A 49 21.48 -8.25 12.45
N LEU A 50 20.78 -7.11 12.48
CA LEU A 50 21.39 -5.78 12.42
C LEU A 50 22.36 -5.54 13.60
N ALA A 51 21.91 -5.83 14.82
CA ALA A 51 22.70 -5.65 16.04
C ALA A 51 23.91 -6.60 16.11
N ALA A 52 23.82 -7.77 15.49
CA ALA A 52 24.92 -8.73 15.39
C ALA A 52 25.85 -8.48 14.19
N HIS A 53 25.67 -7.36 13.46
CA HIS A 53 26.40 -7.01 12.24
C HIS A 53 26.36 -8.13 11.17
N GLN A 54 25.25 -8.84 11.09
CA GLN A 54 25.00 -9.84 10.07
C GLN A 54 24.32 -9.19 8.86
N ASN A 55 24.60 -9.73 7.67
CA ASN A 55 23.98 -9.25 6.44
C ASN A 55 22.49 -9.63 6.41
N LEU A 56 21.63 -8.62 6.64
CA LEU A 56 20.17 -8.74 6.68
C LEU A 56 19.57 -9.44 5.45
N HIS A 57 20.23 -9.31 4.30
CA HIS A 57 19.70 -9.65 3.00
C HIS A 57 20.10 -11.06 2.51
N GLN A 58 20.75 -11.84 3.36
CA GLN A 58 21.08 -13.24 3.12
C GLN A 58 19.90 -14.17 3.51
N PRO A 59 19.89 -15.44 3.03
CA PRO A 59 18.89 -16.41 3.46
C PRO A 59 19.18 -16.94 4.87
N TYR A 60 18.14 -17.04 5.70
CA TYR A 60 18.19 -17.59 7.07
C TYR A 60 17.19 -18.74 7.25
N PRO A 61 17.38 -19.89 6.57
CA PRO A 61 16.39 -20.98 6.48
C PRO A 61 16.07 -21.65 7.83
N ALA A 62 16.93 -21.47 8.85
CA ALA A 62 16.67 -21.93 10.20
C ALA A 62 15.66 -21.05 10.97
N GLU A 63 15.45 -19.81 10.52
CA GLU A 63 14.58 -18.83 11.18
C GLU A 63 13.30 -18.57 10.38
N TYR A 64 13.42 -18.42 9.05
CA TYR A 64 12.29 -18.11 8.16
C TYR A 64 12.61 -18.50 6.71
N PHE A 65 11.58 -18.45 5.87
CA PHE A 65 11.72 -18.56 4.42
C PHE A 65 11.71 -17.18 3.78
N ASP A 66 12.30 -17.04 2.60
CA ASP A 66 12.42 -15.77 1.86
C ASP A 66 13.48 -14.79 2.42
N LEU A 67 13.66 -13.67 1.74
CA LEU A 67 14.69 -12.67 2.00
C LEU A 67 14.09 -11.40 2.62
N PHE A 68 14.90 -10.72 3.43
CA PHE A 68 14.57 -9.37 3.88
C PHE A 68 14.96 -8.36 2.79
N LEU A 69 13.99 -7.74 2.13
CA LEU A 69 14.22 -6.76 1.04
C LEU A 69 14.02 -5.30 1.46
N TYR A 70 13.78 -5.07 2.75
CA TYR A 70 13.39 -3.77 3.29
C TYR A 70 14.64 -2.90 3.55
N ASN A 71 14.46 -1.58 3.62
CA ASN A 71 15.56 -0.68 3.95
C ASN A 71 16.05 -0.93 5.39
N PRO A 72 17.35 -0.74 5.70
CA PRO A 72 17.88 -0.91 7.07
C PRO A 72 17.12 -0.10 8.14
N THR A 73 16.57 1.07 7.79
CA THR A 73 15.70 1.87 8.68
C THR A 73 14.47 1.09 9.18
N PHE A 74 13.94 0.15 8.39
CA PHE A 74 12.79 -0.65 8.77
C PHE A 74 13.06 -1.54 10.00
N CYS A 75 14.30 -2.01 10.19
CA CYS A 75 14.70 -2.76 11.39
C CYS A 75 14.43 -1.95 12.66
N VAL A 76 14.69 -0.64 12.63
CA VAL A 76 14.44 0.25 13.78
C VAL A 76 12.95 0.55 13.94
N PHE A 77 12.21 0.73 12.84
CA PHE A 77 10.75 0.86 12.92
C PHE A 77 10.09 -0.36 13.55
N PHE A 78 10.61 -1.55 13.27
CA PHE A 78 10.08 -2.80 13.79
C PHE A 78 10.60 -3.14 15.21
N ALA A 79 11.62 -2.43 15.69
CA ALA A 79 12.28 -2.74 16.95
C ALA A 79 11.35 -2.86 18.18
N PRO A 80 10.34 -1.99 18.38
CA PRO A 80 9.40 -2.12 19.50
C PRO A 80 8.64 -3.45 19.51
N PHE A 81 8.42 -4.04 18.33
CA PHE A 81 7.77 -5.34 18.20
C PHE A 81 8.77 -6.48 18.41
N SER A 82 10.00 -6.37 17.86
CA SER A 82 11.00 -7.45 17.94
C SER A 82 11.38 -7.85 19.36
N LEU A 83 11.38 -6.89 20.29
CA LEU A 83 11.81 -7.07 21.68
C LEU A 83 10.77 -7.77 22.56
N LEU A 84 9.54 -7.95 22.06
CA LEU A 84 8.45 -8.58 22.81
C LEU A 84 8.38 -10.10 22.55
N PRO A 85 7.76 -10.86 23.48
CA PRO A 85 7.38 -12.25 23.20
C PRO A 85 6.51 -12.35 21.95
N VAL A 86 6.70 -13.41 21.16
CA VAL A 86 6.07 -13.60 19.84
C VAL A 86 4.54 -13.33 19.84
N PRO A 87 3.72 -13.85 20.78
CA PRO A 87 2.28 -13.59 20.77
C PRO A 87 1.93 -12.11 20.91
N ALA A 88 2.56 -11.42 21.86
CA ALA A 88 2.31 -10.00 22.11
C ALA A 88 2.78 -9.14 20.93
N SER A 89 3.97 -9.46 20.40
CA SER A 89 4.55 -8.79 19.24
C SER A 89 3.65 -8.91 18.00
N LEU A 90 3.16 -10.13 17.69
CA LEU A 90 2.30 -10.37 16.54
C LEU A 90 0.95 -9.64 16.67
N VAL A 91 0.32 -9.66 17.85
CA VAL A 91 -0.91 -8.91 18.12
C VAL A 91 -0.68 -7.42 17.93
N LEU A 92 0.36 -6.86 18.54
CA LEU A 92 0.65 -5.43 18.47
C LEU A 92 1.00 -5.00 17.03
N TRP A 93 1.72 -5.83 16.29
CA TRP A 93 2.03 -5.58 14.88
C TRP A 93 0.76 -5.46 14.04
N LEU A 94 -0.13 -6.45 14.09
CA LEU A 94 -1.35 -6.46 13.29
C LEU A 94 -2.32 -5.35 13.72
N VAL A 95 -2.45 -5.09 15.02
CA VAL A 95 -3.26 -3.97 15.53
C VAL A 95 -2.68 -2.65 15.05
N SER A 96 -1.36 -2.45 15.05
CA SER A 96 -0.72 -1.22 14.59
C SER A 96 -0.99 -0.97 13.10
N CYS A 97 -0.89 -2.00 12.26
CA CYS A 97 -1.26 -1.91 10.84
C CYS A 97 -2.71 -1.45 10.64
N SER A 98 -3.64 -2.06 11.38
CA SER A 98 -5.07 -1.72 11.33
C SER A 98 -5.36 -0.31 11.83
N LEU A 99 -4.77 0.09 12.96
CA LEU A 99 -4.96 1.42 13.52
C LEU A 99 -4.38 2.51 12.61
N ALA A 100 -3.20 2.28 12.04
CA ALA A 100 -2.58 3.23 11.11
C ALA A 100 -3.52 3.53 9.94
N LEU A 101 -4.08 2.49 9.31
CA LEU A 101 -5.02 2.66 8.20
C LEU A 101 -6.34 3.30 8.64
N PHE A 102 -6.90 2.84 9.77
CA PHE A 102 -8.15 3.38 10.33
C PHE A 102 -8.07 4.89 10.56
N TYR A 103 -7.02 5.34 11.27
CA TYR A 103 -6.83 6.75 11.59
C TYR A 103 -6.41 7.57 10.36
N ALA A 104 -5.72 6.97 9.39
CA ALA A 104 -5.44 7.65 8.13
C ALA A 104 -6.74 7.98 7.38
N ILE A 105 -7.68 7.02 7.28
CA ILE A 105 -9.02 7.25 6.71
C ILE A 105 -9.81 8.28 7.54
N ARG A 106 -9.73 8.18 8.88
CA ARG A 106 -10.36 9.16 9.80
C ARG A 106 -9.92 10.58 9.50
N SER A 107 -8.64 10.75 9.16
CA SER A 107 -8.00 12.04 8.96
C SER A 107 -8.37 12.73 7.64
N LEU A 108 -8.84 11.97 6.64
CA LEU A 108 -9.18 12.51 5.32
C LEU A 108 -10.29 13.57 5.39
N PRO A 109 -10.28 14.59 4.51
CA PRO A 109 -11.31 15.63 4.41
C PRO A 109 -12.58 15.12 3.69
N LEU A 110 -13.12 14.00 4.14
CA LEU A 110 -14.33 13.37 3.60
C LEU A 110 -15.51 13.55 4.55
N ARG A 111 -16.74 13.47 4.02
CA ARG A 111 -17.94 13.43 4.86
C ARG A 111 -17.93 12.15 5.69
N TYR A 112 -18.55 12.19 6.87
CA TYR A 112 -18.57 11.03 7.76
C TYR A 112 -19.15 9.77 7.10
N ALA A 113 -20.25 9.88 6.35
CA ALA A 113 -20.84 8.75 5.63
C ALA A 113 -19.88 8.13 4.59
N GLU A 114 -19.01 8.93 3.98
CA GLU A 114 -18.00 8.46 3.03
C GLU A 114 -16.86 7.74 3.75
N LYS A 115 -16.49 8.19 4.96
CA LYS A 115 -15.53 7.48 5.83
C LYS A 115 -16.10 6.14 6.30
N VAL A 116 -17.38 6.09 6.68
CA VAL A 116 -18.06 4.84 7.03
C VAL A 116 -18.02 3.85 5.87
N LEU A 117 -18.36 4.28 4.64
CA LEU A 117 -18.21 3.45 3.45
C LEU A 117 -16.75 2.98 3.28
N PHE A 118 -15.80 3.90 3.40
CA PHE A 118 -14.38 3.58 3.21
C PHE A 118 -13.91 2.52 4.20
N TRP A 119 -14.13 2.74 5.50
CA TRP A 119 -13.72 1.78 6.53
C TRP A 119 -14.33 0.39 6.31
N TRP A 120 -15.61 0.30 5.96
CA TRP A 120 -16.21 -1.02 5.73
C TRP A 120 -15.74 -1.68 4.43
N PHE A 121 -15.55 -0.90 3.37
CA PHE A 121 -15.13 -1.45 2.08
C PHE A 121 -13.69 -1.96 2.11
N ILE A 122 -12.77 -1.20 2.69
CA ILE A 122 -11.35 -1.59 2.76
C ILE A 122 -11.08 -2.68 3.80
N LEU A 123 -11.98 -2.89 4.78
CA LEU A 123 -11.79 -3.86 5.86
C LEU A 123 -11.47 -5.27 5.34
N PHE A 124 -12.16 -5.72 4.29
CA PHE A 124 -11.96 -7.05 3.72
C PHE A 124 -10.56 -7.21 3.13
N GLU A 125 -10.07 -6.18 2.43
CA GLU A 125 -8.72 -6.21 1.86
C GLU A 125 -7.64 -6.01 2.95
N LEU A 126 -7.95 -5.22 3.99
CA LEU A 126 -7.13 -5.15 5.20
C LEU A 126 -6.98 -6.53 5.85
N VAL A 127 -8.08 -7.28 6.03
CA VAL A 127 -8.07 -8.64 6.60
C VAL A 127 -7.17 -9.58 5.77
N THR A 128 -7.26 -9.55 4.44
CA THR A 128 -6.34 -10.28 3.54
C THR A 128 -4.88 -9.90 3.81
N SER A 129 -4.59 -8.60 3.97
CA SER A 129 -3.25 -8.10 4.32
C SER A 129 -2.75 -8.57 5.69
N LEU A 130 -3.61 -8.56 6.70
CA LEU A 130 -3.29 -9.01 8.06
C LEU A 130 -3.03 -10.52 8.12
N HIS A 131 -3.75 -11.32 7.32
CA HIS A 131 -3.48 -12.75 7.22
C HIS A 131 -2.12 -13.06 6.58
N GLY A 132 -1.56 -12.15 5.77
CA GLY A 132 -0.18 -12.24 5.28
C GLY A 132 0.84 -11.53 6.18
N GLN A 133 0.42 -10.97 7.33
CA GLN A 133 1.23 -10.13 8.23
C GLN A 133 1.95 -8.98 7.51
N GLN A 134 1.39 -8.50 6.40
CA GLN A 134 2.06 -7.60 5.47
C GLN A 134 2.16 -6.16 6.00
N THR A 135 3.17 -5.44 5.51
CA THR A 135 3.39 -4.01 5.80
C THR A 135 2.55 -3.07 4.93
N ASN A 136 1.88 -3.58 3.90
CA ASN A 136 1.14 -2.79 2.90
C ASN A 136 0.05 -1.86 3.48
N PRO A 137 -0.67 -2.20 4.58
CA PRO A 137 -1.60 -1.25 5.21
C PRO A 137 -0.92 0.03 5.71
N LEU A 138 0.34 -0.06 6.15
CA LEU A 138 1.13 1.10 6.56
C LEU A 138 1.48 1.99 5.37
N ILE A 139 1.76 1.41 4.20
CA ILE A 139 2.04 2.17 2.97
C ILE A 139 0.79 2.91 2.51
N ALA A 140 -0.37 2.25 2.52
CA ALA A 140 -1.66 2.89 2.25
C ALA A 140 -1.91 4.05 3.23
N ALA A 141 -1.72 3.81 4.53
CA ALA A 141 -1.86 4.83 5.56
C ALA A 141 -0.91 6.02 5.34
N CYS A 142 0.35 5.77 4.98
CA CYS A 142 1.32 6.82 4.68
C CYS A 142 0.87 7.69 3.49
N GLY A 143 0.34 7.10 2.43
CA GLY A 143 -0.22 7.86 1.30
C GLY A 143 -1.39 8.75 1.71
N LEU A 144 -2.34 8.21 2.48
CA LEU A 144 -3.51 8.95 2.98
C LEU A 144 -3.13 10.06 3.97
N TYR A 145 -2.13 9.83 4.85
CA TYR A 145 -1.62 10.85 5.76
C TYR A 145 -0.84 11.94 5.03
N THR A 146 -0.03 11.57 4.02
CA THR A 146 0.66 12.55 3.16
C THR A 146 -0.36 13.53 2.59
N PHE A 147 -1.42 12.99 1.98
CA PHE A 147 -2.52 13.80 1.44
C PHE A 147 -3.16 14.69 2.50
N THR A 148 -3.57 14.11 3.64
CA THR A 148 -4.25 14.86 4.70
C THR A 148 -3.41 15.99 5.28
N LEU A 149 -2.10 15.75 5.49
CA LEU A 149 -1.21 16.76 6.03
C LEU A 149 -0.92 17.88 5.03
N LEU A 150 -0.89 17.56 3.73
CA LEU A 150 -0.82 18.58 2.67
C LEU A 150 -2.09 19.44 2.65
N GLU A 151 -3.29 18.84 2.73
CA GLU A 151 -4.56 19.58 2.85
C GLU A 151 -4.60 20.49 4.09
N GLN A 152 -4.02 20.04 5.20
CA GLN A 152 -3.92 20.82 6.45
C GLN A 152 -2.78 21.86 6.43
N GLY A 153 -2.00 21.97 5.35
CA GLY A 153 -0.85 22.87 5.27
C GLY A 153 0.32 22.50 6.21
N LYS A 154 0.31 21.29 6.78
CA LYS A 154 1.37 20.73 7.65
C LYS A 154 2.50 20.12 6.81
N THR A 155 3.04 20.92 5.89
CA THR A 155 4.03 20.53 4.87
C THR A 155 5.24 19.78 5.45
N ARG A 156 5.71 20.18 6.64
CA ARG A 156 6.86 19.55 7.33
C ARG A 156 6.64 18.06 7.58
N TRP A 157 5.45 17.71 8.07
CA TRP A 157 5.10 16.34 8.41
C TRP A 157 4.62 15.57 7.18
N ALA A 158 3.99 16.24 6.23
CA ALA A 158 3.61 15.61 4.97
C ALA A 158 4.82 15.03 4.21
N ALA A 159 5.98 15.69 4.28
CA ALA A 159 7.22 15.22 3.66
C ALA A 159 7.76 13.92 4.26
N LEU A 160 7.41 13.58 5.51
CA LEU A 160 7.93 12.41 6.22
C LEU A 160 7.29 11.09 5.75
N PHE A 161 5.97 11.06 5.60
CA PHE A 161 5.23 9.81 5.38
C PHE A 161 5.59 9.06 4.08
N PRO A 162 5.83 9.72 2.93
CA PRO A 162 6.30 9.01 1.74
C PRO A 162 7.69 8.39 1.92
N LEU A 163 8.53 9.00 2.76
CA LEU A 163 9.87 8.48 3.08
C LEU A 163 9.80 7.30 4.05
N ILE A 164 8.90 7.34 5.04
CA ILE A 164 8.58 6.16 5.87
C ILE A 164 8.11 5.02 4.96
N ALA A 165 7.19 5.29 4.02
CA ALA A 165 6.71 4.30 3.08
C ALA A 165 7.83 3.75 2.20
N PHE A 166 8.74 4.60 1.70
CA PHE A 166 9.93 4.19 0.95
C PHE A 166 10.85 3.26 1.74
N CYS A 167 11.12 3.57 3.02
CA CYS A 167 11.91 2.72 3.90
C CYS A 167 11.28 1.35 4.15
N ILE A 168 9.94 1.24 4.04
CA ILE A 168 9.24 -0.04 4.07
C ILE A 168 9.33 -0.71 2.69
N LYS A 169 8.75 -0.11 1.65
CA LYS A 169 8.86 -0.59 0.27
C LYS A 169 9.02 0.61 -0.68
N GLY A 170 10.00 0.53 -1.57
CA GLY A 170 10.44 1.68 -2.38
C GLY A 170 9.34 2.37 -3.19
N TYR A 171 8.34 1.62 -3.66
CA TYR A 171 7.21 2.20 -4.41
C TYR A 171 6.36 3.19 -3.60
N GLY A 172 6.43 3.18 -2.26
CA GLY A 172 5.73 4.14 -1.40
C GLY A 172 6.14 5.61 -1.65
N LEU A 173 7.31 5.84 -2.24
CA LEU A 173 7.82 7.17 -2.56
C LEU A 173 6.94 7.94 -3.56
N ILE A 174 6.12 7.25 -4.35
CA ILE A 174 5.21 7.85 -5.33
C ILE A 174 4.30 8.93 -4.72
N TYR A 175 3.88 8.78 -3.46
CA TYR A 175 3.01 9.72 -2.76
C TYR A 175 3.73 11.04 -2.48
N ALA A 176 5.06 11.06 -2.49
CA ALA A 176 5.83 12.28 -2.34
C ALA A 176 5.49 13.29 -3.44
N GLY A 177 5.17 12.82 -4.65
CA GLY A 177 4.81 13.67 -5.78
C GLY A 177 3.56 14.52 -5.56
N LEU A 178 2.69 14.18 -4.59
CA LEU A 178 1.48 14.96 -4.30
C LEU A 178 1.80 16.42 -3.99
N PHE A 179 2.99 16.71 -3.44
CA PHE A 179 3.43 18.08 -3.13
C PHE A 179 3.38 19.05 -4.32
N LEU A 180 3.46 18.53 -5.56
CA LEU A 180 3.37 19.34 -6.79
C LEU A 180 2.07 20.15 -6.85
N PHE A 181 1.00 19.61 -6.25
CA PHE A 181 -0.35 20.16 -6.25
C PHE A 181 -0.66 21.05 -5.05
N TYR A 182 0.33 21.35 -4.21
CA TYR A 182 0.16 22.15 -2.99
C TYR A 182 1.14 23.34 -2.93
N PRO A 183 0.84 24.36 -2.12
CA PRO A 183 1.77 25.46 -1.87
C PRO A 183 2.99 25.00 -1.04
N ARG A 184 3.98 25.89 -0.90
CA ARG A 184 5.20 25.68 -0.08
C ARG A 184 6.12 24.53 -0.56
N LYS A 185 6.26 24.36 -1.88
CA LYS A 185 7.11 23.32 -2.51
C LYS A 185 8.56 23.32 -2.02
N GLY A 186 9.18 24.50 -1.88
CA GLY A 186 10.55 24.60 -1.35
C GLY A 186 10.66 24.12 0.09
N GLN A 187 9.67 24.43 0.93
CA GLN A 187 9.61 23.89 2.29
C GLN A 187 9.43 22.37 2.27
N TYR A 188 8.56 21.84 1.42
CA TYR A 188 8.38 20.39 1.29
C TYR A 188 9.69 19.69 0.93
N VAL A 189 10.39 20.16 -0.12
CA VAL A 189 11.67 19.59 -0.55
C VAL A 189 12.73 19.69 0.55
N GLY A 190 12.85 20.84 1.23
CA GLY A 190 13.79 21.01 2.34
C GLY A 190 13.54 20.04 3.49
N TYR A 191 12.27 19.84 3.88
CA TYR A 191 11.92 18.85 4.91
C TYR A 191 12.06 17.41 4.41
N SER A 192 11.84 17.12 3.13
CA SER A 192 12.12 15.79 2.57
C SER A 192 13.59 15.44 2.67
N VAL A 193 14.51 16.38 2.37
CA VAL A 193 15.95 16.17 2.53
C VAL A 193 16.30 15.93 4.00
N LEU A 194 15.75 16.75 4.92
CA LEU A 194 15.97 16.58 6.35
C LEU A 194 15.49 15.21 6.83
N TRP A 195 14.26 14.80 6.48
CA TRP A 195 13.71 13.52 6.90
C TRP A 195 14.43 12.34 6.25
N ALA A 196 14.84 12.45 4.99
CA ALA A 196 15.65 11.41 4.34
C ALA A 196 16.97 11.21 5.08
N LEU A 197 17.63 12.29 5.50
CA LEU A 197 18.85 12.22 6.30
C LEU A 197 18.57 11.58 7.69
N VAL A 198 17.54 12.04 8.39
CA VAL A 198 17.15 11.49 9.70
C VAL A 198 16.86 9.99 9.61
N LEU A 199 16.08 9.56 8.61
CA LEU A 199 15.72 8.16 8.41
C LEU A 199 16.92 7.30 7.98
N ALA A 200 17.78 7.82 7.10
CA ALA A 200 18.99 7.12 6.68
C ALA A 200 20.00 6.94 7.83
N LEU A 201 20.07 7.90 8.75
CA LEU A 201 20.92 7.80 9.94
C LEU A 201 20.27 7.00 11.08
N LEU A 202 18.99 6.64 10.98
CA LEU A 202 18.26 5.97 12.06
C LEU A 202 18.86 4.61 12.48
N PRO A 203 19.44 3.77 11.59
CA PRO A 203 20.14 2.55 11.98
C PRO A 203 21.48 2.77 12.69
N LEU A 204 22.09 3.96 12.56
CA LEU A 204 23.45 4.24 13.06
C LEU A 204 23.66 3.91 14.54
N PRO A 205 22.73 4.20 15.48
CA PRO A 205 22.88 3.83 16.88
C PRO A 205 22.96 2.31 17.12
N VAL A 206 22.45 1.49 16.20
CA VAL A 206 22.49 0.02 16.29
C VAL A 206 23.74 -0.55 15.61
N THR A 207 24.12 0.01 14.46
CA THR A 207 25.24 -0.51 13.65
C THR A 207 26.62 0.01 14.08
N GLY A 208 26.66 1.13 14.82
CA GLY A 208 27.88 1.92 14.95
C GLY A 208 28.39 2.43 13.60
N LEU A 209 29.50 3.17 13.60
CA LEU A 209 30.13 3.67 12.36
C LEU A 209 30.75 2.53 11.53
N ASP A 210 31.19 1.46 12.18
CA ASP A 210 31.95 0.38 11.56
C ASP A 210 31.11 -0.45 10.57
N TYR A 211 29.83 -0.70 10.89
CA TYR A 211 28.95 -1.51 10.04
C TYR A 211 27.91 -0.68 9.25
N PHE A 212 27.72 0.60 9.59
CA PHE A 212 26.70 1.45 8.98
C PHE A 212 26.79 1.52 7.45
N THR A 213 27.98 1.73 6.89
CA THR A 213 28.14 1.78 5.44
C THR A 213 27.93 0.42 4.79
N GLN A 214 28.29 -0.66 5.48
CA GLN A 214 28.17 -2.02 4.94
C GLN A 214 26.71 -2.44 4.81
N VAL A 215 25.85 -2.16 5.80
CA VAL A 215 24.43 -2.56 5.73
C VAL A 215 23.70 -1.90 4.56
N TYR A 216 24.03 -0.65 4.21
CA TYR A 216 23.45 0.01 3.02
C TYR A 216 24.02 -0.52 1.71
N LYS A 217 25.29 -0.92 1.67
CA LYS A 217 25.87 -1.61 0.50
C LYS A 217 25.20 -2.97 0.28
N ASP A 218 24.97 -3.72 1.35
CA ASP A 218 24.29 -5.01 1.30
C ASP A 218 22.84 -4.84 0.81
N TRP A 219 22.12 -3.82 1.31
CA TRP A 219 20.76 -3.49 0.86
C TRP A 219 20.73 -3.13 -0.63
N TYR A 220 21.65 -2.28 -1.09
CA TYR A 220 21.76 -1.95 -2.51
C TYR A 220 22.11 -3.19 -3.36
N GLY A 221 23.02 -4.04 -2.86
CA GLY A 221 23.43 -5.28 -3.51
C GLY A 221 22.27 -6.25 -3.72
N ILE A 222 21.41 -6.46 -2.72
CA ILE A 222 20.26 -7.35 -2.87
C ILE A 222 19.22 -6.77 -3.83
N LEU A 223 18.99 -5.45 -3.82
CA LEU A 223 18.04 -4.83 -4.75
C LEU A 223 18.50 -4.93 -6.21
N LEU A 224 19.81 -4.94 -6.45
CA LEU A 224 20.35 -5.27 -7.76
C LEU A 224 20.23 -6.76 -8.05
N ALA A 225 20.59 -7.64 -7.12
CA ALA A 225 20.53 -9.09 -7.35
C ALA A 225 19.09 -9.61 -7.53
N ASP A 226 18.10 -8.91 -6.98
CA ASP A 226 16.67 -9.15 -7.17
C ASP A 226 16.22 -8.75 -8.58
N HIS A 227 16.75 -9.46 -9.58
CA HIS A 227 16.38 -9.36 -10.99
C HIS A 227 15.26 -10.34 -11.37
N ALA A 228 14.72 -11.07 -10.41
CA ALA A 228 13.66 -12.05 -10.65
C ALA A 228 12.36 -11.32 -11.02
N VAL A 229 12.14 -11.16 -12.32
CA VAL A 229 10.88 -10.62 -12.83
C VAL A 229 9.76 -11.60 -12.48
N ASN A 230 9.00 -11.23 -11.45
CA ASN A 230 7.73 -11.85 -11.13
C ASN A 230 6.62 -11.17 -11.94
N TYR A 231 5.72 -11.97 -12.51
CA TYR A 231 4.52 -11.51 -13.21
C TYR A 231 3.31 -11.51 -12.26
N GLY A 232 3.46 -10.91 -11.07
CA GLY A 232 2.46 -10.91 -9.99
C GLY A 232 1.12 -10.28 -10.40
N PHE A 233 0.25 -10.02 -9.43
CA PHE A 233 -1.09 -9.45 -9.62
C PHE A 233 -1.03 -8.00 -10.15
N SER A 234 -0.68 -7.84 -11.43
CA SER A 234 -0.33 -6.60 -12.11
C SER A 234 -0.73 -6.65 -13.59
N ILE A 235 -0.64 -5.52 -14.29
CA ILE A 235 -0.87 -5.45 -15.75
C ILE A 235 0.11 -6.36 -16.49
N MET A 236 1.36 -6.43 -16.03
CA MET A 236 2.38 -7.30 -16.64
C MET A 236 2.03 -8.78 -16.47
N GLY A 237 1.42 -9.15 -15.33
CA GLY A 237 0.82 -10.48 -15.13
C GLY A 237 -0.27 -10.79 -16.14
N LEU A 238 -1.21 -9.86 -16.34
CA LEU A 238 -2.27 -10.01 -17.35
C LEU A 238 -1.71 -10.11 -18.76
N PHE A 239 -0.70 -9.30 -19.12
CA PHE A 239 -0.04 -9.39 -20.42
C PHE A 239 0.65 -10.74 -20.62
N LYS A 240 1.28 -11.30 -19.58
CA LYS A 240 1.88 -12.64 -19.69
C LYS A 240 0.82 -13.71 -20.00
N ILE A 241 -0.38 -13.59 -19.45
CA ILE A 241 -1.49 -14.52 -19.68
C ILE A 241 -2.11 -14.32 -21.07
N TRP A 242 -2.41 -13.08 -21.44
CA TRP A 242 -3.11 -12.77 -22.69
C TRP A 242 -2.20 -12.80 -23.92
N PHE A 243 -0.90 -12.59 -23.74
CA PHE A 243 0.11 -12.59 -24.79
C PHE A 243 1.27 -13.50 -24.37
N PRO A 244 1.19 -14.82 -24.62
CA PRO A 244 2.21 -15.79 -24.18
C PRO A 244 3.68 -15.45 -24.53
N PRO A 245 3.98 -14.78 -25.67
CA PRO A 245 5.35 -14.33 -25.99
C PRO A 245 5.90 -13.22 -25.09
N PHE A 246 5.08 -12.58 -24.25
CA PHE A 246 5.53 -11.52 -23.33
C PHE A 246 6.64 -12.05 -22.41
N SER A 247 7.76 -11.34 -22.40
CA SER A 247 9.01 -11.78 -21.79
C SER A 247 9.43 -10.88 -20.61
N PRO A 248 10.42 -11.28 -19.80
CA PRO A 248 10.93 -10.45 -18.72
C PRO A 248 11.40 -9.06 -19.19
N ASP A 249 12.01 -8.99 -20.38
CA ASP A 249 12.48 -7.72 -20.98
C ASP A 249 11.33 -6.76 -21.31
N ASP A 250 10.12 -7.28 -21.53
CA ASP A 250 8.94 -6.46 -21.80
C ASP A 250 8.35 -5.84 -20.52
N VAL A 251 8.61 -6.41 -19.35
CA VAL A 251 8.17 -5.84 -18.06
C VAL A 251 8.75 -4.45 -17.85
N THR A 252 10.04 -4.28 -18.10
CA THR A 252 10.70 -2.97 -18.00
C THR A 252 10.08 -1.96 -18.96
N LYS A 253 9.71 -2.37 -20.18
CA LYS A 253 9.03 -1.50 -21.15
C LYS A 253 7.66 -1.04 -20.64
N VAL A 254 6.87 -1.95 -20.08
CA VAL A 254 5.56 -1.62 -19.49
C VAL A 254 5.70 -0.70 -18.29
N GLN A 255 6.71 -0.91 -17.43
CA GLN A 255 6.97 -0.03 -16.29
C GLN A 255 7.40 1.37 -16.74
N ILE A 256 8.30 1.49 -17.71
CA ILE A 256 8.71 2.78 -18.28
C ILE A 256 7.51 3.50 -18.89
N ALA A 257 6.69 2.80 -19.69
CA ALA A 257 5.46 3.35 -20.25
C ALA A 257 4.48 3.79 -19.15
N GLY A 258 4.35 3.00 -18.08
CA GLY A 258 3.54 3.30 -16.91
C GLY A 258 4.00 4.58 -16.18
N VAL A 259 5.30 4.72 -15.94
CA VAL A 259 5.90 5.92 -15.31
C VAL A 259 5.71 7.14 -16.21
N ALA A 260 5.97 7.01 -17.51
CA ALA A 260 5.78 8.08 -18.47
C ALA A 260 4.32 8.54 -18.51
N LEU A 261 3.37 7.61 -18.61
CA LEU A 261 1.94 7.91 -18.61
C LEU A 261 1.48 8.55 -17.31
N PHE A 262 1.98 8.06 -16.16
CA PHE A 262 1.72 8.66 -14.85
C PHE A 262 2.19 10.10 -14.81
N GLY A 263 3.45 10.35 -15.19
CA GLY A 263 4.06 11.68 -15.23
C GLY A 263 3.33 12.65 -16.16
N ILE A 264 3.02 12.21 -17.39
CA ILE A 264 2.25 13.00 -18.36
C ILE A 264 0.88 13.36 -17.81
N THR A 265 0.16 12.39 -17.23
CA THR A 265 -1.17 12.62 -16.66
C THR A 265 -1.13 13.64 -15.54
N TRP A 266 -0.16 13.54 -14.64
CA TRP A 266 0.01 14.47 -13.52
C TRP A 266 0.42 15.87 -13.96
N LEU A 267 1.35 15.98 -14.92
CA LEU A 267 1.73 17.26 -15.51
C LEU A 267 0.54 17.93 -16.20
N LEU A 268 -0.27 17.18 -16.97
CA LEU A 268 -1.49 17.72 -17.58
C LEU A 268 -2.48 18.22 -16.53
N CYS A 269 -2.71 17.46 -15.46
CA CYS A 269 -3.56 17.89 -14.35
C CYS A 269 -3.03 19.16 -13.65
N PHE A 270 -1.71 19.27 -13.53
CA PHE A 270 -1.03 20.45 -13.01
C PHE A 270 -1.27 21.68 -13.90
N PHE A 271 -0.98 21.59 -15.20
CA PHE A 271 -1.15 22.72 -16.12
C PHE A 271 -2.62 23.12 -16.32
N ARG A 272 -3.54 22.16 -16.32
CA ARG A 272 -5.00 22.40 -16.39
C ARG A 272 -5.62 22.78 -15.04
N LYS A 273 -4.82 22.89 -13.98
CA LYS A 273 -5.26 23.31 -12.64
C LYS A 273 -6.40 22.44 -12.06
N GLN A 274 -6.48 21.17 -12.46
CA GLN A 274 -7.52 20.24 -11.97
C GLN A 274 -7.42 20.02 -10.45
N TYR A 275 -6.22 20.22 -9.89
CA TYR A 275 -5.95 20.10 -8.46
C TYR A 275 -6.51 21.25 -7.60
N LEU A 276 -7.11 22.30 -8.18
CA LEU A 276 -7.68 23.39 -7.38
C LEU A 276 -8.88 22.94 -6.54
N ALA A 277 -9.68 22.02 -7.07
CA ALA A 277 -10.77 21.38 -6.35
C ALA A 277 -10.27 20.19 -5.52
N LEU A 278 -10.87 19.99 -4.34
CA LEU A 278 -10.57 18.83 -3.49
C LEU A 278 -10.80 17.50 -4.23
N GLU A 279 -11.89 17.42 -5.01
CA GLU A 279 -12.21 16.26 -5.85
C GLU A 279 -11.05 15.87 -6.78
N GLY A 280 -10.44 16.85 -7.45
CA GLY A 280 -9.30 16.63 -8.34
C GLY A 280 -8.08 16.09 -7.58
N ARG A 281 -7.81 16.62 -6.38
CA ARG A 281 -6.70 16.12 -5.54
C ARG A 281 -6.96 14.70 -5.02
N LEU A 282 -8.20 14.38 -4.65
CA LEU A 282 -8.60 13.01 -4.27
C LEU A 282 -8.44 12.04 -5.44
N LEU A 283 -8.79 12.45 -6.67
CA LEU A 283 -8.59 11.62 -7.87
C LEU A 283 -7.11 11.41 -8.21
N LEU A 284 -6.25 12.40 -7.98
CA LEU A 284 -4.80 12.24 -8.14
C LEU A 284 -4.22 11.24 -7.13
N LEU A 285 -4.67 11.30 -5.87
CA LEU A 285 -4.32 10.29 -4.85
C LEU A 285 -4.84 8.90 -5.23
N ALA A 286 -6.08 8.80 -5.70
CA ALA A 286 -6.66 7.54 -6.17
C ALA A 286 -5.85 6.94 -7.32
N TYR A 287 -5.44 7.78 -8.27
CA TYR A 287 -4.64 7.40 -9.42
C TYR A 287 -3.27 6.87 -9.01
N ALA A 288 -2.58 7.54 -8.08
CA ALA A 288 -1.32 7.02 -7.52
C ALA A 288 -1.51 5.68 -6.82
N SER A 289 -2.53 5.56 -5.98
CA SER A 289 -2.76 4.33 -5.20
C SER A 289 -3.04 3.11 -6.10
N LEU A 290 -3.78 3.29 -7.19
CA LEU A 290 -4.01 2.25 -8.21
C LEU A 290 -2.75 1.95 -9.01
N TRP A 291 -2.07 2.99 -9.50
CA TRP A 291 -0.88 2.85 -10.35
C TRP A 291 0.24 2.05 -9.66
N VAL A 292 0.47 2.32 -8.37
CA VAL A 292 1.49 1.66 -7.55
C VAL A 292 1.39 0.15 -7.57
N ILE A 293 0.17 -0.39 -7.64
CA ILE A 293 -0.05 -1.83 -7.64
C ILE A 293 -0.13 -2.37 -9.06
N LEU A 294 -0.87 -1.71 -9.94
CA LEU A 294 -1.08 -2.18 -11.31
C LEU A 294 0.21 -2.24 -12.13
N PHE A 295 1.17 -1.35 -11.87
CA PHE A 295 2.48 -1.30 -12.54
C PHE A 295 3.62 -1.85 -11.67
N ASN A 296 3.31 -2.57 -10.59
CA ASN A 296 4.31 -3.31 -9.80
C ASN A 296 4.31 -4.79 -10.18
N HIS A 297 5.39 -5.23 -10.81
CA HIS A 297 5.57 -6.61 -11.27
C HIS A 297 5.51 -7.63 -10.12
N ALA A 298 5.98 -7.28 -8.92
CA ALA A 298 5.95 -8.13 -7.73
C ALA A 298 4.70 -7.91 -6.84
N ALA A 299 3.60 -7.35 -7.38
CA ALA A 299 2.38 -7.16 -6.60
C ALA A 299 1.76 -8.51 -6.18
N GLU A 300 1.56 -8.71 -4.88
CA GLU A 300 0.84 -9.86 -4.33
C GLU A 300 -0.63 -9.50 -4.07
N SER A 301 -1.50 -10.52 -3.90
CA SER A 301 -2.91 -10.28 -3.54
C SER A 301 -3.08 -9.33 -2.34
N PRO A 302 -2.37 -9.47 -1.20
CA PRO A 302 -2.58 -8.60 -0.05
C PRO A 302 -2.00 -7.18 -0.19
N THR A 303 -1.32 -6.87 -1.30
CA THR A 303 -0.86 -5.50 -1.62
C THR A 303 -2.00 -4.61 -2.09
N TYR A 304 -3.12 -5.19 -2.54
CA TYR A 304 -4.26 -4.48 -3.09
C TYR A 304 -4.99 -3.60 -2.08
N VAL A 305 -4.69 -3.70 -0.78
CA VAL A 305 -5.18 -2.72 0.23
C VAL A 305 -4.84 -1.28 -0.17
N ILE A 306 -3.72 -1.09 -0.90
CA ILE A 306 -3.32 0.20 -1.47
C ILE A 306 -4.20 0.57 -2.66
N ALA A 307 -4.36 -0.32 -3.66
CA ALA A 307 -5.19 -0.08 -4.84
C ALA A 307 -6.66 0.16 -4.50
N VAL A 308 -7.22 -0.64 -3.59
CA VAL A 308 -8.60 -0.56 -3.11
C VAL A 308 -8.87 0.77 -2.40
N ALA A 309 -7.89 1.32 -1.65
CA ALA A 309 -7.99 2.68 -1.12
C ALA A 309 -8.23 3.70 -2.26
N GLY A 310 -7.51 3.56 -3.38
CA GLY A 310 -7.72 4.37 -4.57
C GLY A 310 -9.09 4.17 -5.22
N VAL A 311 -9.58 2.92 -5.32
CA VAL A 311 -10.93 2.62 -5.84
C VAL A 311 -12.01 3.32 -5.03
N VAL A 312 -11.93 3.28 -3.70
CA VAL A 312 -12.92 3.91 -2.83
C VAL A 312 -12.93 5.43 -3.03
N LEU A 313 -11.76 6.06 -3.11
CA LEU A 313 -11.64 7.49 -3.38
C LEU A 313 -12.21 7.86 -4.75
N PHE A 314 -11.91 7.06 -5.78
CA PHE A 314 -12.51 7.21 -7.12
C PHE A 314 -14.04 7.15 -7.06
N TYR A 315 -14.59 6.17 -6.34
CA TYR A 315 -16.03 6.01 -6.19
C TYR A 315 -16.66 7.20 -5.47
N ILE A 316 -16.09 7.62 -4.33
CA ILE A 316 -16.64 8.74 -3.54
C ILE A 316 -16.81 10.00 -4.39
N VAL A 317 -15.80 10.33 -5.20
CA VAL A 317 -15.83 11.50 -6.09
C VAL A 317 -16.80 11.31 -7.26
N ASN A 318 -16.90 10.10 -7.83
CA ASN A 318 -17.63 9.87 -9.08
C ASN A 318 -19.02 9.22 -8.93
N LYS A 319 -19.45 8.85 -7.73
CA LYS A 319 -20.68 8.07 -7.49
C LYS A 319 -21.95 8.66 -8.10
N HIS A 320 -22.01 9.99 -8.22
CA HIS A 320 -23.15 10.69 -8.86
C HIS A 320 -22.88 10.97 -10.34
N ARG A 321 -21.68 11.46 -10.69
CA ARG A 321 -21.33 11.88 -12.06
C ARG A 321 -21.23 10.72 -13.05
N LEU A 322 -20.82 9.54 -12.57
CA LEU A 322 -20.71 8.33 -13.38
C LEU A 322 -21.76 7.28 -12.96
N ALA A 323 -22.90 7.68 -12.38
CA ALA A 323 -23.96 6.73 -12.07
C ALA A 323 -24.58 6.16 -13.37
N PRO A 324 -24.87 4.84 -13.44
CA PRO A 324 -24.65 3.80 -12.43
C PRO A 324 -23.25 3.15 -12.50
N TRP A 325 -22.45 3.48 -13.52
CA TRP A 325 -21.15 2.86 -13.81
C TRP A 325 -20.14 2.88 -12.65
N ALA A 326 -20.06 3.96 -11.87
CA ALA A 326 -19.20 3.99 -10.69
C ALA A 326 -19.57 2.92 -9.66
N THR A 327 -20.86 2.68 -9.46
CA THR A 327 -21.36 1.63 -8.55
C THR A 327 -21.10 0.24 -9.13
N ILE A 328 -21.30 0.05 -10.44
CA ILE A 328 -20.97 -1.22 -11.11
C ILE A 328 -19.49 -1.56 -10.94
N LEU A 329 -18.59 -0.60 -11.18
CA LEU A 329 -17.15 -0.80 -10.99
C LEU A 329 -16.79 -1.11 -9.53
N LEU A 330 -17.40 -0.42 -8.57
CA LEU A 330 -17.19 -0.70 -7.15
C LEU A 330 -17.63 -2.14 -6.78
N VAL A 331 -18.78 -2.58 -7.29
CA VAL A 331 -19.28 -3.95 -7.09
C VAL A 331 -18.36 -4.98 -7.76
N LEU A 332 -17.86 -4.71 -8.98
CA LEU A 332 -16.89 -5.59 -9.64
C LEU A 332 -15.60 -5.71 -8.82
N VAL A 333 -15.09 -4.62 -8.27
CA VAL A 333 -13.92 -4.65 -7.37
C VAL A 333 -14.23 -5.47 -6.12
N PHE A 334 -15.40 -5.28 -5.52
CA PHE A 334 -15.77 -6.06 -4.34
C PHE A 334 -15.81 -7.57 -4.65
N VAL A 335 -16.54 -7.97 -5.68
CA VAL A 335 -16.79 -9.39 -6.02
C VAL A 335 -15.55 -10.06 -6.61
N LEU A 336 -14.90 -9.44 -7.58
CA LEU A 336 -13.85 -10.09 -8.39
C LEU A 336 -12.42 -9.76 -7.95
N CYS A 337 -12.23 -8.77 -7.05
CA CYS A 337 -10.91 -8.40 -6.53
C CYS A 337 -10.77 -8.67 -5.04
N ILE A 338 -11.68 -8.15 -4.22
CA ILE A 338 -11.62 -8.28 -2.75
C ILE A 338 -12.01 -9.69 -2.31
N LEU A 339 -13.12 -10.23 -2.83
CA LEU A 339 -13.60 -11.55 -2.42
C LEU A 339 -12.89 -12.72 -3.14
N ALA A 340 -12.26 -12.47 -4.29
CA ALA A 340 -11.58 -13.49 -5.11
C ALA A 340 -10.62 -14.41 -4.32
N PRO A 341 -9.73 -13.91 -3.44
CA PRO A 341 -8.81 -14.78 -2.67
C PRO A 341 -9.46 -15.41 -1.42
N THR A 342 -10.73 -15.09 -1.10
CA THR A 342 -11.37 -15.46 0.17
C THR A 342 -12.14 -16.78 0.08
N ASP A 343 -12.42 -17.39 1.23
CA ASP A 343 -13.20 -18.64 1.33
C ASP A 343 -14.69 -18.50 0.97
N ILE A 344 -15.14 -17.30 0.58
CA ILE A 344 -16.46 -17.12 -0.05
C ILE A 344 -16.55 -17.91 -1.36
N TYR A 345 -15.43 -18.02 -2.09
CA TYR A 345 -15.35 -18.87 -3.28
C TYR A 345 -14.74 -20.23 -2.96
N PRO A 346 -15.30 -21.32 -3.54
CA PRO A 346 -14.78 -22.66 -3.33
C PRO A 346 -13.33 -22.76 -3.84
N PRO A 347 -12.46 -23.56 -3.20
CA PRO A 347 -11.05 -23.67 -3.57
C PRO A 347 -10.83 -24.00 -5.06
N GLN A 348 -11.71 -24.79 -5.66
CA GLN A 348 -11.64 -25.14 -7.09
C GLN A 348 -11.76 -23.89 -7.98
N LEU A 349 -12.63 -22.95 -7.65
CA LEU A 349 -12.77 -21.71 -8.43
C LEU A 349 -11.58 -20.77 -8.16
N ARG A 350 -11.06 -20.74 -6.94
CA ARG A 350 -9.89 -19.93 -6.60
C ARG A 350 -8.63 -20.38 -7.36
N HIS A 351 -8.28 -21.65 -7.25
CA HIS A 351 -7.04 -22.19 -7.81
C HIS A 351 -7.10 -22.45 -9.32
N ASN A 352 -8.28 -22.68 -9.89
CA ASN A 352 -8.39 -22.97 -11.34
C ASN A 352 -8.86 -21.77 -12.17
N PHE A 353 -9.39 -20.71 -11.55
CA PHE A 353 -9.90 -19.54 -12.28
C PHE A 353 -9.35 -18.22 -11.75
N PHE A 354 -9.59 -17.87 -10.48
CA PHE A 354 -9.19 -16.55 -9.97
C PHE A 354 -7.68 -16.31 -9.98
N GLU A 355 -6.90 -17.28 -9.46
CA GLU A 355 -5.45 -17.17 -9.36
C GLU A 355 -4.76 -17.27 -10.74
N PRO A 356 -5.01 -18.29 -11.59
CA PRO A 356 -4.27 -18.44 -12.85
C PRO A 356 -4.57 -17.34 -13.86
N TYR A 357 -5.79 -16.79 -13.86
CA TYR A 357 -6.19 -15.71 -14.77
C TYR A 357 -6.03 -14.31 -14.16
N LEU A 358 -5.47 -14.21 -12.94
CA LEU A 358 -5.25 -12.95 -12.22
C LEU A 358 -6.50 -12.04 -12.21
N ILE A 359 -7.68 -12.65 -12.02
CA ILE A 359 -8.98 -11.96 -12.11
C ILE A 359 -9.05 -10.76 -11.16
N LYS A 360 -8.36 -10.85 -10.01
CA LYS A 360 -8.25 -9.76 -9.01
C LYS A 360 -7.75 -8.43 -9.60
N VAL A 361 -6.91 -8.48 -10.63
CA VAL A 361 -6.30 -7.30 -11.25
C VAL A 361 -7.32 -6.53 -12.09
N ILE A 362 -8.21 -7.25 -12.78
CA ILE A 362 -9.05 -6.71 -13.87
C ILE A 362 -9.99 -5.58 -13.38
N PRO A 363 -10.75 -5.72 -12.27
CA PRO A 363 -11.62 -4.64 -11.81
C PRO A 363 -10.87 -3.35 -11.43
N CYS A 364 -9.71 -3.48 -10.78
CA CYS A 364 -8.88 -2.32 -10.44
C CYS A 364 -8.29 -1.67 -11.69
N LEU A 365 -7.90 -2.46 -12.69
CA LEU A 365 -7.48 -1.96 -14.00
C LEU A 365 -8.60 -1.18 -14.69
N LEU A 366 -9.84 -1.67 -14.69
CA LEU A 366 -10.98 -0.95 -15.27
C LEU A 366 -11.22 0.41 -14.58
N VAL A 367 -11.16 0.44 -13.24
CA VAL A 367 -11.26 1.71 -12.49
C VAL A 367 -10.11 2.66 -12.88
N TRP A 368 -8.89 2.15 -12.96
CA TRP A 368 -7.73 2.95 -13.35
C TRP A 368 -7.85 3.47 -14.79
N LEU A 369 -8.34 2.69 -15.75
CA LEU A 369 -8.57 3.12 -17.12
C LEU A 369 -9.63 4.24 -17.21
N VAL A 370 -10.73 4.11 -16.48
CA VAL A 370 -11.75 5.18 -16.41
C VAL A 370 -11.15 6.45 -15.79
N LEU A 371 -10.36 6.30 -14.73
CA LEU A 371 -9.68 7.42 -14.09
C LEU A 371 -8.65 8.08 -15.02
N GLN A 372 -7.86 7.28 -15.74
CA GLN A 372 -6.90 7.71 -16.75
C GLN A 372 -7.59 8.56 -17.83
N ILE A 373 -8.67 8.04 -18.42
CA ILE A 373 -9.44 8.73 -19.45
C ILE A 373 -10.02 10.04 -18.89
N LYS A 374 -10.60 10.01 -17.69
CA LYS A 374 -11.19 11.20 -17.06
C LYS A 374 -10.16 12.31 -16.83
N LEU A 375 -8.98 11.97 -16.30
CA LEU A 375 -7.91 12.94 -16.05
C LEU A 375 -7.32 13.49 -17.36
N LEU A 376 -7.25 12.67 -18.42
CA LEU A 376 -6.79 13.09 -19.75
C LEU A 376 -7.80 13.93 -20.54
N LEU A 377 -9.09 13.60 -20.49
CA LEU A 377 -10.09 14.25 -21.34
C LEU A 377 -10.64 15.56 -20.78
N HIS A 378 -10.32 15.92 -19.54
CA HIS A 378 -10.72 17.18 -18.88
C HIS A 378 -12.14 17.64 -19.27
N GLN A 379 -13.16 17.11 -18.58
CA GLN A 379 -14.48 17.70 -18.71
C GLN A 379 -14.45 19.06 -18.03
N HIS A 380 -14.42 20.14 -18.83
CA HIS A 380 -14.85 21.45 -18.37
C HIS A 380 -16.27 21.30 -17.85
N GLU A 381 -16.44 21.24 -16.54
CA GLU A 381 -17.72 21.52 -15.92
C GLU A 381 -17.89 23.03 -16.07
N ASN A 382 -18.65 23.42 -17.12
CA ASN A 382 -19.14 24.78 -17.32
C ASN A 382 -19.99 25.24 -16.12
#